data_AF-W2CHY6-F1
#
_entry.id   AF-W2CHY6-F1
#
_cell.length_a   1.000
_cell.length_b   1.000
_cell.length_c   1.000
_cell.angle_alpha   90.00
_cell.angle_beta   90.00
_cell.angle_gamma   90.00
#
_symmetry.space_group_name_H-M   'P 1'
#
loop_
_entity.id
_entity.type
_entity.pdbx_description
1 polymer ?
#
loop_
_entity_poly.entity_id
_entity_poly.type
_entity_poly.pdbx_seq_one_letter_code
_entity_poly.pdbx_strand_id
1 'polypeptide(L)' 'MKIKTEKQFREYQDGCEALIRRGAELGGMDYLSDEEKREYIRLSDAVIEYEAAYYPLPGRASTLTKRTMTAAERVPV' A
#
# COMPACT_ATOMS: atom_id res chain seq x y z
N MET A 1 9.32 2.15 2.07
CA MET A 1 8.88 3.49 1.59
C MET A 1 7.41 3.63 1.97
N LYS A 2 6.94 4.81 2.39
CA LYS A 2 5.50 5.01 2.68
C LYS A 2 4.88 5.83 1.55
N ILE A 3 3.89 5.28 0.87
CA ILE A 3 3.09 5.99 -0.13
C ILE A 3 2.28 7.05 0.61
N LYS A 4 2.34 8.30 0.14
CA LYS A 4 1.65 9.44 0.79
C LYS A 4 0.50 10.00 -0.04
N THR A 5 0.44 9.66 -1.32
CA THR A 5 -0.51 10.21 -2.28
C THR A 5 -1.03 9.14 -3.20
N GLU A 6 -2.28 9.30 -3.66
CA GLU A 6 -2.91 8.39 -4.60
C GLU A 6 -2.16 8.31 -5.94
N LYS A 7 -1.51 9.40 -6.36
CA LYS A 7 -0.66 9.39 -7.56
C LYS A 7 0.52 8.42 -7.42
N GLN A 8 1.21 8.45 -6.27
CA GLN A 8 2.30 7.51 -6.00
C GLN A 8 1.79 6.08 -5.89
N PHE A 9 0.61 5.88 -5.31
CA PHE A 9 -0.03 4.57 -5.27
C PHE A 9 -0.22 3.99 -6.68
N ARG A 10 -0.72 4.81 -7.61
CA ARG A 10 -0.93 4.41 -8.99
C ARG A 10 0.39 4.12 -9.72
N GLU A 11 1.39 4.98 -9.55
CA GLU A 11 2.74 4.74 -10.10
C GLU A 11 3.37 3.43 -9.59
N TYR A 12 3.15 3.09 -8.32
CA TYR A 12 3.64 1.85 -7.74
C TYR A 12 2.85 0.62 -8.25
N GLN A 13 1.55 0.75 -8.47
CA GLN A 13 0.74 -0.29 -9.12
C GLN A 13 1.17 -0.52 -10.56
N ASP A 14 1.36 0.54 -11.34
CA ASP A 14 1.88 0.46 -12.71
C ASP A 14 3.25 -0.22 -12.75
N GLY A 15 4.14 0.08 -11.78
CA GLY A 15 5.43 -0.58 -11.62
C GLY A 15 5.31 -2.08 -11.32
N CYS A 16 4.41 -2.46 -10.41
CA CYS A 16 4.10 -3.87 -10.15
C CYS A 16 3.55 -4.58 -11.40
N GLU A 17 2.64 -3.94 -12.14
CA GLU A 17 2.05 -4.52 -13.35
C GLU A 17 3.09 -4.69 -14.46
N ALA A 18 4.01 -3.73 -14.63
CA ALA A 18 5.11 -3.83 -15.57
C ALA A 18 6.03 -5.02 -15.27
N LEU A 19 6.33 -5.25 -13.99
CA LEU A 19 7.12 -6.41 -13.55
C LEU A 19 6.37 -7.73 -13.75
N ILE A 20 5.05 -7.76 -13.53
CA ILE A 20 4.20 -8.92 -13.82
C ILE A 20 4.19 -9.24 -15.31
N ARG A 21 4.00 -8.22 -16.17
CA ARG A 21 4.03 -8.40 -17.63
C ARG A 21 5.37 -8.92 -18.10
N ARG A 22 6.46 -8.33 -17.61
CA ARG A 22 7.81 -8.76 -17.94
C ARG A 22 8.06 -10.20 -17.47
N GLY A 23 7.62 -10.55 -16.27
CA GLY A 23 7.64 -11.93 -15.79
C GLY A 23 6.85 -12.86 -16.71
N ALA A 24 5.65 -12.47 -17.13
CA ALA A 24 4.82 -13.25 -18.05
C ALA A 24 5.47 -13.44 -19.42
N GLU A 25 6.12 -12.40 -19.97
CA GLU A 25 6.91 -12.48 -21.21
C GLU A 25 8.09 -13.44 -21.08
N LEU A 26 8.71 -13.52 -19.91
CA LEU A 26 9.80 -14.43 -19.61
C LEU A 26 9.35 -15.86 -19.26
N GLY A 27 8.04 -16.10 -19.13
CA GLY A 27 7.47 -17.41 -18.78
C GLY A 27 7.17 -17.61 -17.29
N GLY A 28 7.26 -16.56 -16.49
CA GLY A 28 6.90 -16.54 -15.07
C GLY A 28 7.76 -15.56 -14.25
N MET A 29 7.29 -15.22 -13.05
CA MET A 29 8.07 -14.37 -12.14
C MET A 29 9.40 -14.99 -11.69
N ASP A 30 9.53 -16.32 -11.74
CA ASP A 30 10.79 -17.02 -11.45
C ASP A 30 11.94 -16.62 -12.38
N TYR A 31 11.64 -16.16 -13.60
CA TYR A 31 12.62 -15.73 -14.58
C TYR A 31 13.01 -14.25 -14.47
N LEU A 32 12.35 -13.49 -13.60
CA LEU A 32 12.78 -12.12 -13.27
C LEU A 32 14.10 -12.17 -12.50
N SER A 33 14.90 -11.11 -12.69
CA SER A 33 16.14 -10.92 -11.96
C SER A 33 15.87 -10.78 -10.45
N ASP A 34 16.82 -11.15 -9.59
CA ASP A 34 16.68 -10.95 -8.14
C ASP A 34 16.38 -9.49 -7.76
N GLU A 35 16.91 -8.54 -8.52
CA GLU A 35 16.65 -7.12 -8.34
C GLU A 35 15.21 -6.74 -8.70
N GLU A 36 14.68 -7.27 -9.79
CA GLU A 36 13.29 -7.07 -10.22
C GLU A 36 12.30 -7.70 -9.23
N LYS A 37 12.61 -8.90 -8.72
CA LYS A 37 11.82 -9.56 -7.67
C LYS A 37 11.81 -8.74 -6.38
N ARG A 38 12.98 -8.22 -5.97
CA ARG A 38 13.07 -7.34 -4.79
C ARG A 38 12.29 -6.05 -4.98
N GLU A 39 12.32 -5.48 -6.17
CA GLU A 39 11.57 -4.27 -6.47
C GLU A 39 10.06 -4.54 -6.47
N TYR A 40 9.61 -5.66 -7.04
CA TYR A 40 8.22 -6.09 -6.95
C TYR A 40 7.75 -6.24 -5.50
N ILE A 41 8.56 -6.87 -4.64
CA ILE A 41 8.27 -7.01 -3.21
C ILE A 41 8.18 -5.64 -2.52
N ARG A 42 9.11 -4.72 -2.82
CA ARG A 42 9.08 -3.37 -2.24
C ARG A 42 7.86 -2.56 -2.66
N LEU A 43 7.49 -2.64 -3.93
CA LEU A 43 6.35 -1.93 -4.48
C LEU A 43 5.04 -2.48 -3.90
N SER A 44 4.89 -3.80 -3.86
CA SER A 44 3.71 -4.46 -3.28
C SER A 44 3.57 -4.20 -1.78
N ASP A 45 4.66 -4.27 -1.00
CA ASP A 45 4.64 -3.96 0.43
C ASP A 45 4.21 -2.50 0.70
N ALA A 46 4.71 -1.56 -0.10
CA ALA A 46 4.32 -0.15 0.01
C ALA A 46 2.84 0.09 -0.35
N VAL A 47 2.29 -0.65 -1.31
CA VAL A 47 0.87 -0.63 -1.71
C VAL A 47 -0.01 -1.21 -0.58
N ILE A 48 0.37 -2.35 -0.01
CA ILE A 48 -0.35 -3.00 1.09
C ILE A 48 -0.39 -2.10 2.34
N GLU A 49 0.73 -1.48 2.69
CA GLU A 49 0.81 -0.53 3.82
C GLU A 49 -0.09 0.70 3.59
N TYR A 50 -0.18 1.19 2.35
CA TYR A 50 -1.09 2.29 2.00
C TYR A 50 -2.55 1.88 2.11
N GLU A 51 -2.92 0.71 1.57
CA GLU A 51 -4.28 0.17 1.68
C GLU A 51 -4.66 -0.08 3.14
N ALA A 52 -3.76 -0.60 3.96
CA ALA A 52 -4.00 -0.79 5.39
C ALA A 52 -4.23 0.53 6.13
N ALA A 53 -3.57 1.61 5.72
CA ALA A 53 -3.74 2.94 6.32
C ALA A 53 -5.05 3.62 5.88
N TYR A 54 -5.44 3.47 4.61
CA TYR A 54 -6.58 4.18 3.99
C TYR A 54 -7.89 3.38 4.00
N TYR A 55 -7.82 2.06 3.84
CA TYR A 55 -8.93 1.11 3.89
C TYR A 55 -8.70 0.07 5.01
N PRO A 56 -8.78 0.49 6.28
CA PRO A 56 -8.79 -0.45 7.40
C PRO A 56 -9.95 -1.45 7.22
N LEU A 57 -9.65 -2.74 7.13
CA LEU A 57 -10.68 -3.78 7.27
C LEU A 57 -11.46 -3.55 8.57
N PRO A 58 -12.79 -3.75 8.59
CA PRO A 58 -13.57 -3.60 9.81
C PRO A 58 -13.01 -4.55 10.88
N GLY A 59 -12.32 -3.99 11.89
CA GLY A 59 -11.61 -4.73 12.94
C GLY A 59 -10.12 -4.42 13.10
N ARG A 60 -9.47 -3.74 12.14
CA ARG A 60 -8.12 -3.16 12.32
C ARG A 60 -8.23 -1.65 12.45
N ALA A 61 -7.88 -1.11 13.62
CA ALA A 61 -7.88 0.33 13.85
C ALA A 61 -6.93 1.01 12.85
N SER A 62 -7.46 1.90 12.01
CA SER A 62 -6.65 2.75 11.15
C SER A 62 -5.73 3.60 12.01
N THR A 63 -4.42 3.50 11.79
CA THR A 63 -3.43 4.39 12.43
C THR A 63 -3.53 5.83 11.92
N LEU A 64 -4.45 6.13 11.00
CA LEU A 64 -4.75 7.46 10.48
C LEU A 64 -5.86 8.17 11.28
N THR A 65 -6.19 7.74 12.50
CA THR A 65 -6.99 8.58 13.40
C THR A 65 -6.08 9.58 14.11
N LYS A 66 -6.05 10.77 13.50
CA LYS A 66 -5.51 11.99 14.09
C LYS A 66 -6.09 12.20 15.47
N ARG A 67 -5.18 12.24 16.43
CA ARG A 67 -5.36 12.77 17.79
C ARG A 67 -5.82 14.22 17.71
N THR A 68 -7.12 14.46 17.66
CA THR A 68 -7.78 15.72 18.06
C THR A 68 -9.27 15.47 18.17
N MET A 69 -9.72 15.06 19.36
CA MET A 69 -10.97 15.59 19.89
C MET A 69 -10.65 16.02 21.32
N THR A 70 -10.46 17.33 21.45
CA THR A 70 -10.50 18.09 22.69
C THR A 70 -11.69 17.66 23.54
N ALA A 71 -11.44 17.46 24.83
CA ALA A 71 -12.41 17.09 25.85
C ALA A 71 -13.39 18.25 26.15
N ALA A 72 -14.28 18.52 25.20
CA ALA A 72 -15.51 19.29 25.38
C ALA A 72 -16.45 18.73 24.30
N GLU A 73 -17.38 17.84 24.64
CA GLU A 73 -18.68 18.27 25.12
C GLU A 73 -19.35 17.14 25.93
N ARG A 74 -19.63 17.43 27.19
CA ARG A 74 -20.64 16.72 27.99
C ARG A 74 -22.01 17.00 27.38
N VAL A 75 -22.84 15.98 27.14
CA VAL A 75 -24.31 16.06 27.38
C VAL A 75 -24.84 14.68 27.78
N PRO A 76 -25.67 14.59 28.84
CA PRO A 76 -26.18 13.34 29.41
C PRO A 76 -27.53 12.92 28.81
N VAL A 77 -27.86 11.63 28.94
CA VAL A 77 -29.24 11.15 29.16
C VAL A 77 -29.18 10.06 30.22
#